data_AF-A0A914Z0L1-F1
#
_entry.id   AF-A0A914Z0L1-F1
#
_cell.length_a   1.000
_cell.length_b   1.000
_cell.length_c   1.000
_cell.angle_alpha   90.00
_cell.angle_beta   90.00
_cell.angle_gamma   90.00
#
_symmetry.space_group_name_H-M   'P 1'
#
loop_
_entity.id
_entity.type
_entity.pdbx_description
1 polymer ?
#
loop_
_entity_poly.entity_id
_entity_poly.type
_entity_poly.pdbx_seq_one_letter_code
_entity_poly.pdbx_strand_id
1 'polypeptide(L)'
;MLNVIYFLATPDLPKYLHDFPESFKIQKDPTDPSRLLNVFLPSNFEKFKQFIAKVTDISPEIEYPIKDVNRTFLASPTDSSVINVHGLNAGHQYSIAVYGRIEGDSQLIKEESVIMDPLSLDFHSHGSSILVTHNNITMRTMKPEKALQDTFRVEYVQLDPPKRYPILDVHDIMEQKDVELYLGNLNPGRDYDVMVTSLRNGLPSQPWKGVITTRPLKPGQLLVQEINATCVNFSWILPAESGADRFKIAYGILKDKTDNMIKIEVQYSQQQIELCNRIIPGYPYIFVVIAEKSNQISDASTISHTIKPLPAEDLKIVPDFDKGKYRIETILPSKSQSKIDKCLITVSSEKLEKMEDISKVEEFDNEKVRCISYMALTPGQRYEISAATQSGQSVGTKIFRSLAVDPGFNMKAFGLILAENKGILRLEWPPSEVSMLKIKDLWAKIVGNATQLHLKVDPHIYPTSASTSSLIGQAGLEAQMKDSVRQVETSPSASETSVIVDHLRRGACYKIQMYTVTSSGIVSTNRFEQYLRMSAPI
;
A
#
# COMPACT_ATOMS: atom_id res chain seq x y z
N MET A 1 -38.07 -54.29 -104.66
CA MET A 1 -38.64 -53.08 -104.04
C MET A 1 -38.06 -52.99 -102.63
N LEU A 2 -36.98 -52.21 -102.45
CA LEU A 2 -36.41 -51.83 -101.15
C LEU A 2 -35.39 -50.74 -101.45
N ASN A 3 -35.79 -49.49 -101.23
CA ASN A 3 -34.97 -48.30 -101.40
C ASN A 3 -34.55 -47.79 -100.03
N VAL A 4 -33.24 -47.56 -99.92
CA VAL A 4 -32.53 -47.00 -98.78
C VAL A 4 -32.87 -45.50 -98.67
N ILE A 5 -33.21 -45.04 -97.46
CA ILE A 5 -33.50 -43.63 -97.17
C ILE A 5 -32.36 -43.04 -96.33
N TYR A 6 -31.90 -41.88 -96.78
CA TYR A 6 -30.81 -41.06 -96.27
C TYR A 6 -31.09 -40.45 -94.88
N PHE A 7 -30.05 -40.39 -94.05
CA PHE A 7 -29.96 -39.48 -92.89
C PHE A 7 -29.61 -38.07 -93.38
N LEU A 8 -30.38 -37.07 -92.93
CA LEU A 8 -29.98 -35.65 -92.99
C LEU A 8 -29.43 -35.25 -91.63
N ALA A 9 -28.14 -34.89 -91.63
CA ALA A 9 -27.40 -34.36 -90.49
C ALA A 9 -27.88 -32.94 -90.15
N THR A 10 -28.02 -32.69 -88.84
CA THR A 10 -28.08 -31.35 -88.26
C THR A 10 -26.80 -30.58 -88.60
N PRO A 11 -26.86 -29.28 -88.93
CA PRO A 11 -25.66 -28.51 -89.21
C PRO A 11 -24.83 -28.38 -87.93
N ASP A 12 -23.61 -28.95 -87.97
CA ASP A 12 -22.57 -28.77 -86.96
C ASP A 12 -22.23 -27.28 -86.83
N LEU A 13 -22.20 -26.77 -85.59
CA LEU A 13 -21.60 -25.48 -85.29
C LEU A 13 -20.11 -25.50 -85.66
N PRO A 14 -19.53 -24.40 -86.18
CA PRO A 14 -18.11 -24.35 -86.53
C PRO A 14 -17.21 -24.66 -85.31
N LYS A 15 -16.23 -25.55 -85.48
CA LYS A 15 -15.25 -25.97 -84.45
C LYS A 15 -14.56 -24.84 -83.69
N TYR A 16 -14.46 -23.64 -84.27
CA TYR A 16 -13.87 -22.46 -83.62
C TYR A 16 -14.70 -21.91 -82.46
N LEU A 17 -16.01 -22.20 -82.40
CA LEU A 17 -16.88 -21.86 -81.26
C LEU A 17 -16.68 -22.75 -80.04
N HIS A 18 -16.04 -23.92 -80.20
CA HIS A 18 -15.74 -24.81 -79.09
C HIS A 18 -14.56 -24.35 -78.22
N ASP A 19 -13.59 -23.62 -78.79
CA ASP A 19 -12.38 -23.15 -78.07
C ASP A 19 -12.47 -21.69 -77.55
N PHE A 20 -13.56 -20.97 -77.87
CA PHE A 20 -13.78 -19.59 -77.39
C PHE A 20 -13.98 -19.44 -75.86
N PRO A 21 -14.69 -20.35 -75.15
CA PRO A 21 -15.01 -20.18 -73.71
C PRO A 21 -13.81 -20.28 -72.74
N GLU A 22 -12.72 -20.94 -73.12
CA GLU A 22 -11.56 -21.16 -72.24
C GLU A 22 -10.64 -19.92 -72.09
N SER A 23 -10.83 -18.93 -72.96
CA SER A 23 -9.98 -17.73 -73.03
C SER A 23 -10.50 -16.54 -72.22
N PHE A 24 -11.76 -16.58 -71.77
CA PHE A 24 -12.35 -15.58 -70.88
C PHE A 24 -12.15 -15.97 -69.42
N LYS A 25 -11.41 -15.13 -68.69
CA LYS A 25 -11.20 -15.30 -67.25
C LYS A 25 -11.80 -14.13 -66.51
N ILE A 26 -12.67 -14.43 -65.55
CA ILE A 26 -13.16 -13.46 -64.59
C ILE A 26 -12.44 -13.75 -63.28
N GLN A 27 -11.69 -12.77 -62.79
CA GLN A 27 -10.92 -12.92 -61.56
C GLN A 27 -11.10 -11.68 -60.70
N LYS A 28 -11.15 -11.89 -59.39
CA LYS A 28 -11.07 -10.78 -58.43
C LYS A 28 -9.71 -10.10 -58.58
N ASP A 29 -9.70 -8.78 -58.47
CA ASP A 29 -8.43 -8.07 -58.45
C ASP A 29 -7.67 -8.43 -57.16
N PRO A 30 -6.39 -8.82 -57.23
CA PRO A 30 -5.62 -9.18 -56.03
C PRO A 30 -5.40 -8.00 -55.08
N THR A 31 -5.55 -6.75 -55.53
CA THR A 31 -5.38 -5.56 -54.69
C THR A 31 -6.61 -5.23 -53.84
N ASP A 32 -7.82 -5.50 -54.35
CA ASP A 32 -9.08 -5.35 -53.62
C ASP A 32 -10.11 -6.37 -54.13
N PRO A 33 -10.03 -7.64 -53.66
CA PRO A 33 -10.92 -8.71 -54.10
C PRO A 33 -12.34 -8.57 -53.55
N SER A 34 -12.58 -7.56 -52.70
CA SER A 34 -13.90 -7.24 -52.16
C SER A 34 -14.69 -6.28 -53.04
N ARG A 35 -14.03 -5.47 -53.89
CA ARG A 35 -14.71 -4.42 -54.67
C ARG A 35 -14.32 -4.35 -56.15
N LEU A 36 -13.22 -5.00 -56.54
CA LEU A 36 -12.66 -4.94 -57.88
C LEU A 36 -12.63 -6.33 -58.53
N LEU A 37 -12.93 -6.36 -59.83
CA LEU A 37 -12.99 -7.56 -60.63
C LEU A 37 -12.42 -7.26 -62.02
N ASN A 38 -11.56 -8.15 -62.50
CA ASN A 38 -10.92 -8.06 -63.81
C ASN A 38 -11.53 -9.11 -64.73
N VAL A 39 -12.07 -8.64 -65.85
CA VAL A 39 -12.56 -9.50 -66.93
C VAL A 39 -11.49 -9.48 -68.03
N PHE A 40 -10.74 -10.57 -68.13
CA PHE A 40 -9.70 -10.73 -69.14
C PHE A 40 -10.35 -11.05 -70.48
N LEU A 41 -10.11 -10.16 -71.43
CA LEU A 41 -10.53 -10.29 -72.80
C LEU A 41 -9.47 -11.08 -73.58
N PRO A 42 -9.90 -12.01 -74.42
CA PRO A 42 -9.00 -12.78 -75.27
C PRO A 42 -8.43 -11.98 -76.45
N SER A 43 -7.25 -12.39 -76.89
CA SER A 43 -6.41 -11.65 -77.86
C SER A 43 -6.71 -11.92 -79.34
N ASN A 44 -7.57 -12.89 -79.69
CA ASN A 44 -7.82 -13.33 -81.08
C ASN A 44 -9.25 -13.00 -81.58
N PHE A 45 -9.62 -11.72 -81.62
CA PHE A 45 -11.00 -11.27 -81.89
C PHE A 45 -11.08 -10.18 -82.96
N GLU A 46 -10.69 -10.49 -84.21
CA GLU A 46 -10.74 -9.53 -85.33
C GLU A 46 -12.17 -9.11 -85.75
N LYS A 47 -13.22 -9.84 -85.30
CA LYS A 47 -14.61 -9.62 -85.72
C LYS A 47 -15.45 -8.74 -84.77
N PHE A 48 -15.00 -8.56 -83.53
CA PHE A 48 -15.73 -7.79 -82.53
C PHE A 48 -15.12 -6.40 -82.42
N LYS A 49 -15.95 -5.37 -82.61
CA LYS A 49 -15.49 -3.97 -82.53
C LYS A 49 -15.47 -3.43 -81.10
N GLN A 50 -16.21 -4.07 -80.19
CA GLN A 50 -16.34 -3.65 -78.79
C GLN A 50 -16.76 -4.84 -77.92
N PHE A 51 -16.29 -4.85 -76.67
CA PHE A 51 -16.76 -5.75 -75.62
C PHE A 51 -17.52 -4.98 -74.55
N ILE A 52 -18.57 -5.60 -74.02
CA ILE A 52 -19.45 -5.04 -73.01
C ILE A 52 -19.53 -6.04 -71.85
N ALA A 53 -19.14 -5.63 -70.65
CA ALA A 53 -19.40 -6.40 -69.44
C ALA A 53 -20.60 -5.81 -68.71
N LYS A 54 -21.70 -6.57 -68.65
CA LYS A 54 -22.89 -6.24 -67.87
C LYS A 54 -22.81 -6.95 -66.52
N VAL A 55 -22.78 -6.17 -65.44
CA VAL A 55 -22.62 -6.65 -64.07
C VAL A 55 -23.93 -6.41 -63.32
N THR A 56 -24.54 -7.47 -62.83
CA THR A 56 -25.84 -7.45 -62.14
C THR A 56 -25.67 -8.06 -60.76
N ASP A 57 -26.03 -7.34 -59.71
CA ASP A 57 -26.11 -7.92 -58.36
C ASP A 57 -27.26 -8.93 -58.32
N ILE A 58 -26.96 -10.16 -57.92
CA ILE A 58 -27.91 -11.27 -57.82
C ILE A 58 -28.00 -11.81 -56.39
N SER A 59 -27.52 -11.05 -55.40
CA SER A 59 -27.58 -11.42 -53.99
C SER A 59 -29.04 -11.68 -53.56
N PRO A 60 -29.36 -12.87 -53.01
CA PRO A 60 -30.75 -13.29 -52.77
C PRO A 60 -31.40 -12.58 -51.58
N GLU A 61 -30.60 -12.11 -50.61
CA GLU A 61 -31.07 -11.55 -49.34
C GLU A 61 -31.25 -10.03 -49.36
N ILE A 62 -31.01 -9.38 -50.50
CA ILE A 62 -31.03 -7.92 -50.61
C ILE A 62 -32.14 -7.46 -51.57
N GLU A 63 -33.03 -6.62 -51.05
CA GLU A 63 -33.99 -5.84 -51.83
C GLU A 63 -33.46 -4.41 -52.13
N TYR A 64 -34.09 -3.73 -53.10
CA TYR A 64 -33.78 -2.33 -53.40
C TYR A 64 -34.02 -1.44 -52.17
N PRO A 65 -33.12 -0.47 -51.83
CA PRO A 65 -32.07 0.12 -52.66
C PRO A 65 -30.63 -0.30 -52.32
N ILE A 66 -30.44 -1.33 -51.47
CA ILE A 66 -29.09 -1.77 -51.04
C ILE A 66 -28.39 -2.56 -52.15
N LYS A 67 -29.19 -3.20 -53.03
CA LYS A 67 -28.74 -3.93 -54.22
C LYS A 67 -28.03 -3.01 -55.21
N ASP A 68 -26.85 -3.42 -55.68
CA ASP A 68 -26.13 -2.63 -56.68
C ASP A 68 -26.87 -2.72 -58.04
N VAL A 69 -27.15 -1.55 -58.64
CA VAL A 69 -27.97 -1.45 -59.86
C VAL A 69 -27.15 -1.90 -61.06
N ASN A 70 -27.72 -2.69 -61.97
CA ASN A 70 -27.10 -3.14 -63.24
C ASN A 70 -26.08 -2.15 -63.81
N ARG A 71 -24.79 -2.51 -63.77
CA ARG A 71 -23.68 -1.68 -64.24
C ARG A 71 -23.17 -2.20 -65.57
N THR A 72 -22.78 -1.30 -66.46
CA THR A 72 -22.26 -1.66 -67.78
C THR A 72 -20.88 -1.05 -67.98
N PHE A 73 -19.90 -1.89 -68.29
CA PHE A 73 -18.52 -1.50 -68.55
C PHE A 73 -18.19 -1.79 -70.01
N LEU A 74 -17.46 -0.87 -70.65
CA LEU A 74 -17.14 -0.93 -72.08
C LEU A 74 -15.63 -1.00 -72.26
N ALA A 75 -15.17 -1.85 -73.16
CA ALA A 75 -13.79 -1.84 -73.63
C ALA A 75 -13.74 -1.96 -75.15
N SER A 76 -12.89 -1.12 -75.76
CA SER A 76 -12.49 -1.29 -77.15
C SER A 76 -11.32 -2.29 -77.22
N PRO A 77 -11.29 -3.22 -78.18
CA PRO A 77 -10.19 -4.17 -78.37
C PRO A 77 -8.82 -3.49 -78.56
N THR A 78 -8.80 -2.22 -78.99
CA THR A 78 -7.58 -1.43 -79.23
C THR A 78 -6.94 -0.85 -77.97
N ASP A 79 -7.69 -0.76 -76.86
CA ASP A 79 -7.32 0.08 -75.72
C ASP A 79 -6.88 -0.72 -74.49
N SER A 80 -7.39 -1.94 -74.31
CA SER A 80 -7.02 -2.83 -73.19
C SER A 80 -7.55 -4.25 -73.41
N SER A 81 -6.74 -5.26 -73.08
CA SER A 81 -7.15 -6.67 -73.02
C SER A 81 -7.91 -7.03 -71.73
N VAL A 82 -8.25 -6.04 -70.89
CA VAL A 82 -8.92 -6.25 -69.60
C VAL A 82 -9.99 -5.20 -69.37
N ILE A 83 -11.17 -5.63 -68.93
CA ILE A 83 -12.23 -4.75 -68.41
C ILE A 83 -12.12 -4.72 -66.88
N ASN A 84 -11.81 -3.56 -66.33
CA ASN A 84 -11.71 -3.34 -64.88
C ASN A 84 -13.08 -2.93 -64.32
N VAL A 85 -13.75 -3.86 -63.68
CA VAL A 85 -15.02 -3.66 -62.99
C VAL A 85 -14.71 -3.15 -61.57
N HIS A 86 -15.26 -2.00 -61.21
CA HIS A 86 -14.95 -1.31 -59.95
C HIS A 86 -16.20 -0.82 -59.25
N GLY A 87 -16.12 -0.64 -57.93
CA GLY A 87 -17.22 -0.16 -57.09
C GLY A 87 -18.29 -1.21 -56.80
N LEU A 88 -17.90 -2.49 -56.80
CA LEU A 88 -18.75 -3.57 -56.32
C LEU A 88 -18.80 -3.55 -54.79
N ASN A 89 -19.84 -4.11 -54.21
CA ASN A 89 -20.00 -4.27 -52.78
C ASN A 89 -19.42 -5.60 -52.31
N ALA A 90 -18.81 -5.59 -51.13
CA ALA A 90 -18.16 -6.75 -50.55
C ALA A 90 -19.17 -7.81 -50.10
N GLY A 91 -18.87 -9.09 -50.33
CA GLY A 91 -19.77 -10.21 -49.99
C GLY A 91 -21.00 -10.36 -50.89
N HIS A 92 -21.26 -9.42 -51.80
CA HIS A 92 -22.34 -9.53 -52.76
C HIS A 92 -22.01 -10.56 -53.84
N GLN A 93 -23.05 -11.21 -54.36
CA GLN A 93 -22.94 -12.12 -55.49
C GLN A 93 -23.37 -11.39 -56.76
N TYR A 94 -22.50 -11.37 -57.77
CA TYR A 94 -22.75 -10.72 -59.04
C TYR A 94 -22.84 -11.74 -60.16
N SER A 95 -23.77 -11.54 -61.10
CA SER A 95 -23.73 -12.15 -62.44
C SER A 95 -23.00 -11.22 -63.40
N ILE A 96 -21.98 -11.72 -64.09
CA ILE A 96 -21.18 -10.98 -65.05
C ILE A 96 -21.40 -11.57 -66.44
N ALA A 97 -22.19 -10.88 -67.26
CA ALA A 97 -22.47 -11.25 -68.63
C ALA A 97 -21.62 -10.43 -69.59
N VAL A 98 -20.75 -11.08 -70.35
CA VAL A 98 -19.85 -10.46 -71.32
C VAL A 98 -20.43 -10.61 -72.72
N TYR A 99 -20.63 -9.48 -73.41
CA TYR A 99 -21.14 -9.42 -74.78
C TYR A 99 -20.08 -8.89 -75.74
N GLY A 100 -20.03 -9.45 -76.94
CA GLY A 100 -19.26 -8.92 -78.05
C GLY A 100 -20.16 -8.23 -79.06
N ARG A 101 -19.76 -7.06 -79.55
CA ARG A 101 -20.52 -6.30 -80.55
C ARG A 101 -19.97 -6.49 -81.97
N ILE A 102 -20.81 -6.97 -82.88
CA ILE A 102 -20.51 -7.16 -84.31
C ILE A 102 -21.54 -6.34 -85.12
N GLU A 103 -21.08 -5.39 -85.93
CA GLU A 103 -21.91 -4.61 -86.89
C GLU A 103 -23.22 -3.98 -86.34
N GLY A 104 -23.34 -3.81 -85.02
CA GLY A 104 -24.51 -3.22 -84.38
C GLY A 104 -25.17 -4.14 -83.36
N ASP A 105 -25.09 -5.46 -83.60
CA ASP A 105 -25.69 -6.51 -82.76
C ASP A 105 -24.74 -6.95 -81.64
N SER A 106 -25.30 -7.31 -80.48
CA SER A 106 -24.56 -7.78 -79.31
C SER A 106 -24.85 -9.26 -79.07
N GLN A 107 -23.80 -10.08 -79.05
CA GLN A 107 -23.89 -11.52 -78.78
C GLN A 107 -23.32 -11.83 -77.39
N LEU A 108 -24.06 -12.60 -76.58
CA LEU A 108 -23.57 -13.09 -75.29
C LEU A 108 -22.44 -14.08 -75.54
N ILE A 109 -21.29 -13.82 -74.93
CA ILE A 109 -20.11 -14.67 -75.04
C ILE A 109 -20.02 -15.61 -73.84
N LYS A 110 -20.14 -15.05 -72.63
CA LYS A 110 -20.01 -15.81 -71.38
C LYS A 110 -20.78 -15.13 -70.26
N GLU A 111 -21.35 -15.92 -69.36
CA GLU A 111 -21.94 -15.45 -68.11
C GLU A 111 -21.45 -16.32 -66.95
N GLU A 112 -20.91 -15.70 -65.91
CA GLU A 112 -20.49 -16.39 -64.68
C GLU A 112 -20.95 -15.60 -63.47
N SER A 113 -21.19 -16.32 -62.37
CA SER A 113 -21.47 -15.70 -61.07
C SER A 113 -20.23 -15.70 -60.18
N VAL A 114 -19.95 -14.56 -59.54
CA VAL A 114 -18.83 -14.42 -58.59
C VAL A 114 -19.34 -13.76 -57.31
N ILE A 115 -18.97 -14.34 -56.16
CA ILE A 115 -19.19 -13.73 -54.84
C ILE A 115 -17.95 -12.93 -54.48
N MET A 116 -18.08 -11.66 -54.18
CA MET A 116 -16.97 -10.80 -53.74
C MET A 116 -16.51 -11.18 -52.33
N ASP A 117 -15.23 -10.97 -52.01
CA ASP A 117 -14.73 -11.26 -50.66
C ASP A 117 -15.44 -10.36 -49.63
N PRO A 118 -15.86 -10.88 -48.47
CA PRO A 118 -16.46 -10.04 -47.43
C PRO A 118 -15.41 -9.10 -46.83
N LEU A 119 -15.87 -8.02 -46.17
CA LEU A 119 -14.99 -7.09 -45.47
C LEU A 119 -14.79 -7.49 -44.01
N SER A 120 -13.58 -7.28 -43.51
CA SER A 120 -13.25 -7.44 -42.11
C SER A 120 -13.96 -6.40 -41.25
N LEU A 121 -14.26 -6.76 -40.01
CA LEU A 121 -14.61 -5.79 -38.98
C LEU A 121 -13.38 -4.96 -38.57
N ASP A 122 -13.59 -3.73 -38.12
CA ASP A 122 -12.53 -2.88 -37.58
C ASP A 122 -12.89 -2.36 -36.19
N PHE A 123 -12.27 -2.95 -35.16
CA PHE A 123 -12.47 -2.60 -33.75
C PHE A 123 -11.59 -1.42 -33.28
N HIS A 124 -10.78 -0.83 -34.17
CA HIS A 124 -10.03 0.40 -33.91
C HIS A 124 -10.68 1.64 -34.52
N SER A 125 -11.73 1.47 -35.32
CA SER A 125 -12.48 2.55 -35.95
C SER A 125 -13.21 3.43 -34.93
N HIS A 126 -13.50 4.68 -35.32
CA HIS A 126 -14.25 5.62 -34.48
C HIS A 126 -15.66 5.08 -34.18
N GLY A 127 -16.01 5.01 -32.89
CA GLY A 127 -17.28 4.44 -32.42
C GLY A 127 -17.20 2.96 -32.05
N SER A 128 -16.07 2.31 -32.27
CA SER A 128 -15.77 0.98 -31.72
C SER A 128 -15.41 1.06 -30.24
N SER A 129 -15.64 -0.03 -29.51
CA SER A 129 -15.23 -0.14 -28.12
C SER A 129 -14.78 -1.57 -27.79
N ILE A 130 -13.74 -1.66 -26.97
CA ILE A 130 -13.26 -2.92 -26.40
C ILE A 130 -13.32 -2.76 -24.88
N LEU A 131 -14.29 -3.44 -24.26
CA LEU A 131 -14.48 -3.44 -22.82
C LEU A 131 -13.85 -4.69 -22.22
N VAL A 132 -12.98 -4.47 -21.24
CA VAL A 132 -12.17 -5.53 -20.65
C VAL A 132 -12.49 -5.65 -19.16
N THR A 133 -12.73 -6.89 -18.73
CA THR A 133 -12.85 -7.26 -17.32
C THR A 133 -11.75 -8.27 -16.95
N HIS A 134 -11.83 -8.85 -15.75
CA HIS A 134 -10.89 -9.87 -15.30
C HIS A 134 -10.98 -11.14 -16.15
N ASN A 135 -12.19 -11.54 -16.56
CA ASN A 135 -12.39 -12.85 -17.20
C ASN A 135 -13.08 -12.75 -18.56
N ASN A 136 -13.45 -11.55 -18.99
CA ASN A 136 -14.22 -11.36 -20.22
C ASN A 136 -13.71 -10.16 -21.02
N ILE A 137 -13.85 -10.25 -22.34
CA ILE A 137 -13.63 -9.18 -23.30
C ILE A 137 -14.90 -9.03 -24.12
N THR A 138 -15.44 -7.82 -24.22
CA THR A 138 -16.55 -7.48 -25.11
C THR A 138 -16.05 -6.50 -26.16
N MET A 139 -16.15 -6.88 -27.43
CA MET A 139 -15.74 -6.05 -28.56
C MET A 139 -16.99 -5.61 -29.33
N ARG A 140 -17.12 -4.32 -29.61
CA ARG A 140 -18.23 -3.77 -30.37
C ARG A 140 -17.72 -2.85 -31.47
N THR A 141 -18.27 -2.98 -32.66
CA THR A 141 -17.98 -2.12 -33.81
C THR A 141 -19.19 -2.02 -34.74
N MET A 142 -19.16 -1.03 -35.64
CA MET A 142 -20.14 -0.88 -36.71
C MET A 142 -19.81 -1.84 -37.85
N LYS A 143 -20.83 -2.45 -38.45
CA LYS A 143 -20.66 -3.26 -39.67
C LYS A 143 -20.28 -2.36 -40.86
N PRO A 144 -19.41 -2.82 -41.77
CA PRO A 144 -19.11 -2.06 -42.98
C PRO A 144 -20.38 -1.81 -43.80
N GLU A 145 -20.62 -0.57 -44.19
CA GLU A 145 -21.83 -0.21 -44.94
C GLU A 145 -21.93 -1.01 -46.24
N LYS A 146 -23.13 -1.54 -46.52
CA LYS A 146 -23.44 -2.32 -47.73
C LYS A 146 -22.57 -3.58 -47.93
N ALA A 147 -21.82 -4.02 -46.92
CA ALA A 147 -21.13 -5.31 -46.99
C ALA A 147 -22.04 -6.44 -46.52
N LEU A 148 -21.89 -7.61 -47.13
CA LEU A 148 -22.58 -8.82 -46.73
C LEU A 148 -21.63 -9.86 -46.14
N GLN A 149 -22.12 -10.53 -45.09
CA GLN A 149 -21.48 -11.66 -44.44
C GLN A 149 -22.55 -12.51 -43.75
N ASP A 150 -22.24 -13.79 -43.57
CA ASP A 150 -23.15 -14.75 -42.91
C ASP A 150 -22.75 -14.96 -41.45
N THR A 151 -21.46 -14.89 -41.16
CA THR A 151 -20.89 -15.30 -39.88
C THR A 151 -19.60 -14.56 -39.61
N PHE A 152 -19.38 -14.20 -38.34
CA PHE A 152 -18.12 -13.72 -37.81
C PHE A 152 -17.44 -14.85 -37.05
N ARG A 153 -16.32 -15.33 -37.57
CA ARG A 153 -15.49 -16.34 -36.93
C ARG A 153 -14.47 -15.67 -36.03
N VAL A 154 -14.46 -16.03 -34.74
CA VAL A 154 -13.54 -15.51 -33.74
C VAL A 154 -12.65 -16.62 -33.22
N GLU A 155 -11.35 -16.42 -33.39
CA GLU A 155 -10.30 -17.30 -32.86
C GLU A 155 -9.47 -16.51 -31.87
N TYR A 156 -9.23 -17.06 -30.68
CA TYR A 156 -8.43 -16.37 -29.67
C TYR A 156 -7.60 -17.33 -28.83
N VAL A 157 -6.39 -16.88 -28.52
CA VAL A 157 -5.36 -17.67 -27.84
C VAL A 157 -4.71 -16.83 -26.76
N GLN A 158 -4.66 -17.36 -25.54
CA GLN A 158 -3.84 -16.78 -24.48
C GLN A 158 -2.37 -16.98 -24.83
N LEU A 159 -1.57 -15.92 -24.74
CA LEU A 159 -0.16 -15.97 -25.12
C LEU A 159 0.72 -16.63 -24.06
N ASP A 160 0.50 -16.35 -22.77
CA ASP A 160 1.33 -16.87 -21.68
C ASP A 160 0.53 -17.16 -20.40
N PRO A 161 0.48 -18.41 -19.90
CA PRO A 161 0.90 -19.62 -20.63
C PRO A 161 0.03 -19.83 -21.87
N PRO A 162 0.56 -20.42 -22.96
CA PRO A 162 -0.21 -20.68 -24.17
C PRO A 162 -1.47 -21.50 -23.91
N LYS A 163 -2.65 -20.97 -24.22
CA LYS A 163 -3.94 -21.69 -24.10
C LYS A 163 -4.86 -21.31 -25.25
N ARG A 164 -5.28 -22.30 -26.04
CA ARG A 164 -6.26 -22.13 -27.11
C ARG A 164 -7.69 -22.24 -26.56
N TYR A 165 -8.56 -21.40 -27.09
CA TYR A 165 -10.00 -21.43 -26.78
C TYR A 165 -10.80 -21.94 -27.98
N PRO A 166 -12.05 -22.40 -27.78
CA PRO A 166 -12.91 -22.80 -28.87
C PRO A 166 -13.15 -21.66 -29.86
N ILE A 167 -13.19 -22.00 -31.15
CA ILE A 167 -13.58 -21.06 -32.20
C ILE A 167 -15.05 -20.70 -31.99
N LEU A 168 -15.37 -19.41 -32.06
CA LEU A 168 -16.73 -18.90 -31.95
C LEU A 168 -17.21 -18.45 -33.33
N ASP A 169 -18.27 -19.06 -33.83
CA ASP A 169 -18.95 -18.62 -35.03
C ASP A 169 -20.23 -17.88 -34.63
N VAL A 170 -20.27 -16.57 -34.89
CA VAL A 170 -21.41 -15.69 -34.57
C VAL A 170 -22.15 -15.36 -35.86
N HIS A 171 -23.39 -15.81 -36.01
CA HIS A 171 -24.18 -15.53 -37.19
C HIS A 171 -24.54 -14.04 -37.29
N ASP A 172 -24.45 -13.48 -38.49
CA ASP A 172 -24.83 -12.07 -38.72
C ASP A 172 -26.35 -11.90 -38.67
N ILE A 173 -26.77 -10.74 -38.20
CA ILE A 173 -28.16 -10.28 -38.21
C ILE A 173 -28.17 -9.02 -39.08
N MET A 174 -28.73 -9.12 -40.29
CA MET A 174 -28.60 -8.10 -41.33
C MET A 174 -29.11 -6.72 -40.87
N GLU A 175 -30.20 -6.69 -40.11
CA GLU A 175 -30.87 -5.46 -39.65
C GLU A 175 -30.07 -4.71 -38.58
N GLN A 176 -29.13 -5.38 -37.90
CA GLN A 176 -28.28 -4.74 -36.91
C GLN A 176 -27.24 -3.88 -37.60
N LYS A 177 -26.97 -2.70 -37.06
CA LYS A 177 -25.89 -1.83 -37.56
C LYS A 177 -24.55 -2.15 -36.90
N ASP A 178 -24.60 -2.56 -35.64
CA ASP A 178 -23.43 -2.90 -34.84
C ASP A 178 -23.35 -4.41 -34.65
N VAL A 179 -22.13 -4.89 -34.49
CA VAL A 179 -21.83 -6.26 -34.07
C VAL A 179 -21.14 -6.21 -32.71
N GLU A 180 -21.56 -7.10 -31.82
CA GLU A 180 -20.99 -7.27 -30.48
C GLU A 180 -20.51 -8.70 -30.31
N LEU A 181 -19.23 -8.85 -29.95
CA LEU A 181 -18.57 -10.14 -29.77
C LEU A 181 -18.13 -10.27 -28.31
N TYR A 182 -18.54 -11.37 -27.67
CA TYR A 182 -18.24 -11.64 -26.27
C TYR A 182 -17.32 -12.84 -26.12
N LEU A 183 -16.18 -12.62 -25.46
CA LEU A 183 -15.21 -13.65 -25.09
C LEU A 183 -15.24 -13.81 -23.57
N GLY A 184 -15.61 -15.00 -23.09
CA GLY A 184 -15.72 -15.28 -21.65
C GLY A 184 -14.78 -16.39 -21.17
N ASN A 185 -14.78 -16.63 -19.86
CA ASN A 185 -13.97 -17.67 -19.21
C ASN A 185 -12.44 -17.52 -19.44
N LEU A 186 -12.00 -16.28 -19.60
CA LEU A 186 -10.60 -15.92 -19.74
C LEU A 186 -9.93 -15.91 -18.36
N ASN A 187 -8.62 -16.14 -18.35
CA ASN A 187 -7.77 -15.95 -17.19
C ASN A 187 -7.42 -14.45 -17.02
N PRO A 188 -7.48 -13.91 -15.79
CA PRO A 188 -7.14 -12.52 -15.48
C PRO A 188 -5.68 -12.15 -15.72
N GLY A 189 -5.44 -10.89 -16.09
CA GLY A 189 -4.09 -10.35 -16.25
C GLY A 189 -3.27 -11.06 -17.33
N ARG A 190 -3.92 -11.57 -18.37
CA ARG A 190 -3.30 -12.27 -19.50
C ARG A 190 -3.53 -11.54 -20.81
N ASP A 191 -2.57 -11.69 -21.72
CA ASP A 191 -2.64 -11.20 -23.09
C ASP A 191 -3.25 -12.27 -24.00
N TYR A 192 -4.21 -11.85 -24.83
CA TYR A 192 -4.90 -12.69 -25.79
C TYR A 192 -4.67 -12.17 -27.20
N ASP A 193 -4.15 -13.01 -28.07
CA ASP A 193 -4.17 -12.75 -29.52
C ASP A 193 -5.57 -13.13 -30.03
N VAL A 194 -6.29 -12.15 -30.57
CA VAL A 194 -7.67 -12.27 -31.02
C VAL A 194 -7.72 -12.01 -32.51
N MET A 195 -8.32 -12.94 -33.24
CA MET A 195 -8.51 -12.89 -34.67
C MET A 195 -10.01 -12.97 -35.01
N VAL A 196 -10.52 -12.01 -35.77
CA VAL A 196 -11.92 -11.96 -36.20
C VAL A 196 -11.99 -11.94 -37.72
N THR A 197 -12.71 -12.89 -38.30
CA THR A 197 -12.83 -13.07 -39.76
C THR A 197 -14.31 -13.06 -40.16
N SER A 198 -14.70 -12.21 -41.10
CA SER A 198 -16.03 -12.24 -41.70
C SER A 198 -16.07 -13.35 -42.75
N LEU A 199 -17.13 -14.16 -42.76
CA LEU A 199 -17.33 -15.25 -43.70
C LEU A 199 -18.58 -15.00 -44.55
N ARG A 200 -18.49 -15.26 -45.85
CA ARG A 200 -19.62 -15.24 -46.79
C ARG A 200 -19.56 -16.46 -47.69
N ASN A 201 -20.54 -17.36 -47.60
CA ASN A 201 -20.56 -18.66 -48.28
C ASN A 201 -19.22 -19.42 -48.12
N GLY A 202 -18.64 -19.36 -46.92
CA GLY A 202 -17.34 -19.96 -46.61
C GLY A 202 -16.10 -19.19 -47.11
N LEU A 203 -16.26 -18.12 -47.89
CA LEU A 203 -15.17 -17.23 -48.29
C LEU A 203 -14.79 -16.30 -47.13
N PRO A 204 -13.53 -16.28 -46.68
CA PRO A 204 -13.08 -15.43 -45.60
C PRO A 204 -12.66 -14.03 -46.07
N SER A 205 -12.89 -13.03 -45.22
CA SER A 205 -12.24 -11.74 -45.33
C SER A 205 -10.76 -11.85 -44.93
N GLN A 206 -10.00 -10.77 -45.11
CA GLN A 206 -8.79 -10.61 -44.30
C GLN A 206 -9.17 -10.59 -42.81
N PRO A 207 -8.40 -11.22 -41.91
CA PRO A 207 -8.73 -11.22 -40.49
C PRO A 207 -8.34 -9.89 -39.85
N TRP A 208 -9.20 -9.36 -38.98
CA TRP A 208 -8.78 -8.40 -37.97
C TRP A 208 -7.97 -9.12 -36.90
N LYS A 209 -6.85 -8.53 -36.46
CA LYS A 209 -5.98 -9.08 -35.41
C LYS A 209 -5.70 -8.04 -34.35
N GLY A 210 -5.76 -8.44 -33.09
CA GLY A 210 -5.43 -7.56 -31.97
C GLY A 210 -4.98 -8.34 -30.74
N VAL A 211 -4.02 -7.77 -30.00
CA VAL A 211 -3.65 -8.28 -28.68
C VAL A 211 -4.45 -7.51 -27.64
N ILE A 212 -5.27 -8.21 -26.87
CA ILE A 212 -6.12 -7.63 -25.83
C ILE A 212 -5.70 -8.22 -24.47
N THR A 213 -5.37 -7.35 -23.53
CA THR A 213 -4.98 -7.73 -22.17
C THR A 213 -6.20 -7.69 -21.25
N THR A 214 -6.45 -8.77 -20.50
CA THR A 214 -7.47 -8.82 -19.43
C THR A 214 -7.01 -8.12 -18.15
N ARG A 215 -7.95 -7.63 -17.34
CA ARG A 215 -7.60 -6.97 -16.07
C ARG A 215 -7.01 -7.96 -15.06
N PRO A 216 -5.89 -7.66 -14.37
CA PRO A 216 -5.39 -8.49 -13.28
C PRO A 216 -6.33 -8.53 -12.08
N LEU A 217 -6.36 -9.64 -11.34
CA LEU A 217 -7.03 -9.68 -10.03
C LEU A 217 -6.28 -8.79 -9.04
N LYS A 218 -6.99 -8.31 -8.01
CA LYS A 218 -6.35 -7.55 -6.92
C LYS A 218 -5.46 -8.48 -6.08
N PRO A 219 -4.28 -8.03 -5.63
CA PRO A 219 -3.48 -8.78 -4.66
C PRO A 219 -4.25 -8.98 -3.34
N GLY A 220 -4.13 -10.14 -2.71
CA GLY A 220 -4.77 -10.48 -1.44
C GLY A 220 -3.77 -10.72 -0.31
N GLN A 221 -4.29 -11.14 0.84
CA GLN A 221 -3.50 -11.57 2.01
C GLN A 221 -2.41 -10.56 2.41
N LEU A 222 -2.80 -9.29 2.50
CA LEU A 222 -1.89 -8.21 2.87
C LEU A 222 -1.41 -8.39 4.32
N LEU A 223 -0.11 -8.26 4.53
CA LEU A 223 0.50 -8.35 5.85
C LEU A 223 1.54 -7.24 6.02
N VAL A 224 1.53 -6.61 7.19
CA VAL A 224 2.52 -5.63 7.62
C VAL A 224 3.21 -6.18 8.86
N GLN A 225 4.52 -6.40 8.77
CA GLN A 225 5.35 -6.85 9.89
C GLN A 225 6.37 -5.77 10.23
N GLU A 226 6.39 -5.31 11.47
CA GLU A 226 7.41 -4.37 11.93
C GLU A 226 8.76 -5.08 12.06
N ILE A 227 9.75 -4.62 11.31
CA ILE A 227 11.15 -5.09 11.43
C ILE A 227 11.81 -4.37 12.60
N ASN A 228 11.58 -3.05 12.68
CA ASN A 228 11.99 -2.18 13.77
C ASN A 228 11.02 -0.98 13.84
N ALA A 229 11.31 0.00 14.69
CA ALA A 229 10.41 1.14 14.91
C ALA A 229 10.20 2.03 13.66
N THR A 230 11.11 1.99 12.69
CA THR A 230 11.10 2.85 11.49
C THR A 230 11.08 2.05 10.18
N CYS A 231 10.88 0.74 10.23
CA CYS A 231 10.89 -0.13 9.05
C CYS A 231 9.84 -1.23 9.19
N VAL A 232 9.10 -1.47 8.11
CA VAL A 232 8.14 -2.58 8.01
C VAL A 232 8.39 -3.43 6.78
N ASN A 233 8.16 -4.73 6.87
CA ASN A 233 8.00 -5.60 5.73
C ASN A 233 6.52 -5.62 5.34
N PHE A 234 6.21 -5.21 4.12
CA PHE A 234 4.88 -5.27 3.54
C PHE A 234 4.83 -6.38 2.50
N SER A 235 3.91 -7.34 2.66
CA SER A 235 3.76 -8.48 1.76
C SER A 235 2.33 -8.69 1.29
N TRP A 236 2.18 -9.32 0.13
CA TRP A 236 0.90 -9.61 -0.51
C TRP A 236 1.00 -10.91 -1.33
N ILE A 237 -0.14 -11.48 -1.70
CA ILE A 237 -0.20 -12.66 -2.58
C ILE A 237 -1.13 -12.35 -3.74
N LEU A 238 -0.66 -12.52 -4.98
CA LEU A 238 -1.53 -12.49 -6.16
C LEU A 238 -2.08 -13.91 -6.40
N PRO A 239 -3.38 -14.10 -6.67
CA PRO A 239 -3.93 -15.39 -7.06
C PRO A 239 -3.19 -15.97 -8.28
N ALA A 240 -2.88 -17.26 -8.26
CA ALA A 240 -1.98 -17.90 -9.23
C ALA A 240 -2.52 -17.87 -10.68
N GLU A 241 -3.84 -17.84 -10.83
CA GLU A 241 -4.52 -17.71 -12.11
C GLU A 241 -4.33 -16.34 -12.77
N SER A 242 -4.03 -15.30 -11.98
CA SER A 242 -3.84 -13.94 -12.48
C SER A 242 -2.39 -13.71 -12.93
N GLY A 243 -2.22 -13.16 -14.13
CA GLY A 243 -0.94 -12.60 -14.55
C GLY A 243 -0.75 -11.16 -14.09
N ALA A 244 0.51 -10.73 -13.99
CA ALA A 244 0.91 -9.34 -13.82
C ALA A 244 2.37 -9.20 -14.28
N ASP A 245 2.77 -7.99 -14.68
CA ASP A 245 4.16 -7.66 -14.98
C ASP A 245 4.84 -7.05 -13.74
N ARG A 246 4.10 -6.25 -12.98
CA ARG A 246 4.59 -5.54 -11.79
C ARG A 246 3.48 -5.24 -10.79
N PHE A 247 3.89 -4.86 -9.59
CA PHE A 247 3.04 -4.31 -8.56
C PHE A 247 3.37 -2.83 -8.33
N LYS A 248 2.33 -2.01 -8.18
CA LYS A 248 2.42 -0.61 -7.76
C LYS A 248 2.02 -0.53 -6.29
N ILE A 249 2.97 -0.16 -5.44
CA ILE A 249 2.79 0.02 -4.00
C ILE A 249 2.68 1.51 -3.71
N ALA A 250 1.77 1.88 -2.81
CA ALA A 250 1.74 3.20 -2.23
C ALA A 250 1.55 3.11 -0.71
N TYR A 251 2.28 3.93 0.06
CA TYR A 251 2.05 4.01 1.51
C TYR A 251 2.24 5.43 2.05
N GLY A 252 1.59 5.72 3.16
CA GLY A 252 1.66 7.03 3.82
C GLY A 252 0.88 7.05 5.13
N ILE A 253 0.95 8.16 5.85
CA ILE A 253 0.14 8.34 7.08
C ILE A 253 -1.33 8.38 6.69
N LEU A 254 -2.18 7.62 7.39
CA LEU A 254 -3.59 7.39 7.04
C LEU A 254 -4.42 8.68 6.86
N LYS A 255 -4.04 9.77 7.54
CA LYS A 255 -4.73 11.06 7.47
C LYS A 255 -4.23 11.97 6.35
N ASP A 256 -3.12 11.63 5.72
CA ASP A 256 -2.56 12.44 4.63
C ASP A 256 -3.39 12.24 3.36
N LYS A 257 -3.42 13.28 2.51
CA LYS A 257 -4.02 13.17 1.19
C LYS A 257 -3.26 12.11 0.37
N THR A 258 -3.95 11.37 -0.48
CA THR A 258 -3.38 10.33 -1.35
C THR A 258 -2.19 10.79 -2.20
N ASP A 259 -2.07 12.09 -2.48
CA ASP A 259 -0.95 12.67 -3.24
C ASP A 259 0.37 12.73 -2.45
N ASN A 260 0.31 12.67 -1.12
CA ASN A 260 1.49 12.66 -0.25
C ASN A 260 2.05 11.25 -0.01
N MET A 261 1.42 10.21 -0.56
CA MET A 261 1.87 8.83 -0.41
C MET A 261 3.15 8.58 -1.20
N ILE A 262 4.07 7.82 -0.61
CA ILE A 262 5.26 7.32 -1.28
C ILE A 262 4.82 6.19 -2.21
N LYS A 263 5.18 6.29 -3.50
CA LYS A 263 4.85 5.32 -4.55
C LYS A 263 6.09 4.55 -4.97
N ILE A 264 5.97 3.24 -5.10
CA ILE A 264 7.05 2.32 -5.44
C ILE A 264 6.53 1.30 -6.46
N GLU A 265 7.35 0.89 -7.42
CA GLU A 265 7.04 -0.21 -8.33
C GLU A 265 8.03 -1.36 -8.11
N VAL A 266 7.53 -2.59 -8.10
CA VAL A 266 8.35 -3.81 -8.03
C VAL A 266 7.89 -4.82 -9.06
N GLN A 267 8.77 -5.71 -9.51
CA GLN A 267 8.44 -6.75 -10.48
C GLN A 267 7.47 -7.79 -9.88
N TYR A 268 6.73 -8.50 -10.74
CA TYR A 268 5.80 -9.56 -10.33
C TYR A 268 6.44 -10.67 -9.47
N SER A 269 7.72 -10.96 -9.66
CA SER A 269 8.47 -11.95 -8.87
C SER A 269 8.63 -11.56 -7.39
N GLN A 270 8.45 -10.28 -7.06
CA GLN A 270 8.58 -9.76 -5.71
C GLN A 270 7.20 -9.59 -5.07
N GLN A 271 6.92 -10.42 -4.05
CA GLN A 271 5.66 -10.41 -3.29
C GLN A 271 5.77 -9.78 -1.89
N GLN A 272 6.93 -9.19 -1.59
CA GLN A 272 7.17 -8.46 -0.35
C GLN A 272 8.21 -7.35 -0.55
N ILE A 273 8.15 -6.32 0.28
CA ILE A 273 9.10 -5.21 0.26
C ILE A 273 9.31 -4.62 1.66
N GLU A 274 10.56 -4.29 1.96
CA GLU A 274 10.92 -3.51 3.14
C GLU A 274 10.73 -2.02 2.88
N LEU A 275 9.96 -1.36 3.76
CA LEU A 275 9.59 0.04 3.69
C LEU A 275 10.11 0.76 4.94
N CYS A 276 11.15 1.57 4.78
CA CYS A 276 11.76 2.36 5.87
C CYS A 276 11.60 3.88 5.69
N ASN A 277 11.33 4.34 4.46
CA ASN A 277 11.34 5.76 4.17
C ASN A 277 10.11 6.46 4.77
N ARG A 278 10.33 7.49 5.59
CA ARG A 278 9.28 8.28 6.26
C ARG A 278 8.29 7.45 7.10
N ILE A 279 8.74 6.35 7.68
CA ILE A 279 7.98 5.61 8.70
C ILE A 279 8.31 6.21 10.07
N ILE A 280 7.31 6.81 10.70
CA ILE A 280 7.42 7.44 12.02
C ILE A 280 6.64 6.60 13.03
N PRO A 281 7.29 6.11 14.10
CA PRO A 281 6.66 5.37 15.19
C PRO A 281 5.39 6.03 15.71
N GLY A 282 4.38 5.21 16.03
CA GLY A 282 3.11 5.65 16.59
C GLY A 282 2.12 6.25 15.59
N TYR A 283 2.50 6.53 14.34
CA TYR A 283 1.52 6.97 13.34
C TYR A 283 0.76 5.79 12.73
N PRO A 284 -0.55 5.96 12.44
CA PRO A 284 -1.29 5.02 11.61
C PRO A 284 -0.91 5.21 10.15
N TYR A 285 -0.47 4.13 9.49
CA TYR A 285 -0.16 4.11 8.07
C TYR A 285 -1.23 3.34 7.28
N ILE A 286 -1.38 3.72 6.03
CA ILE A 286 -2.14 3.00 5.00
C ILE A 286 -1.16 2.48 3.97
N PHE A 287 -1.29 1.20 3.60
CA PHE A 287 -0.50 0.52 2.58
C PHE A 287 -1.44 0.03 1.50
N VAL A 288 -1.09 0.31 0.25
CA VAL A 288 -1.88 0.01 -0.93
C VAL A 288 -1.01 -0.76 -1.91
N VAL A 289 -1.56 -1.79 -2.55
CA VAL A 289 -0.92 -2.51 -3.64
C VAL A 289 -1.91 -2.75 -4.78
N ILE A 290 -1.43 -2.57 -6.02
CA ILE A 290 -2.16 -2.76 -7.27
C ILE A 290 -1.30 -3.64 -8.19
N ALA A 291 -1.89 -4.64 -8.85
CA ALA A 291 -1.23 -5.40 -9.89
C ALA A 291 -1.43 -4.73 -11.25
N GLU A 292 -0.38 -4.68 -12.07
CA GLU A 292 -0.44 -4.14 -13.43
C GLU A 292 0.02 -5.19 -14.44
N LYS A 293 -0.72 -5.30 -15.55
CA LYS A 293 -0.36 -6.08 -16.74
C LYS A 293 -0.53 -5.20 -17.96
N SER A 294 0.53 -4.97 -18.72
CA SER A 294 0.52 -4.08 -19.88
C SER A 294 -0.05 -2.69 -19.55
N ASN A 295 -1.27 -2.38 -20.01
CA ASN A 295 -1.99 -1.13 -19.72
C ASN A 295 -3.20 -1.32 -18.79
N GLN A 296 -3.40 -2.51 -18.24
CA GLN A 296 -4.49 -2.83 -17.32
C GLN A 296 -4.00 -2.88 -15.88
N ILE A 297 -4.82 -2.37 -14.97
CA ILE A 297 -4.59 -2.41 -13.53
C ILE A 297 -5.71 -3.16 -12.82
N SER A 298 -5.37 -3.84 -11.72
CA SER A 298 -6.34 -4.42 -10.80
C SER A 298 -7.05 -3.34 -9.99
N ASP A 299 -8.08 -3.75 -9.25
CA ASP A 299 -8.54 -2.96 -8.11
C ASP A 299 -7.43 -2.84 -7.04
N ALA A 300 -7.50 -1.79 -6.23
CA ALA A 300 -6.56 -1.56 -5.17
C ALA A 300 -6.87 -2.42 -3.93
N SER A 301 -5.83 -3.02 -3.37
CA SER A 301 -5.89 -3.70 -2.07
C SER A 301 -5.19 -2.87 -1.02
N THR A 302 -5.86 -2.69 0.12
CA THR A 302 -5.47 -1.71 1.15
C THR A 302 -5.48 -2.35 2.53
N ILE A 303 -4.47 -2.05 3.35
CA ILE A 303 -4.40 -2.40 4.77
C ILE A 303 -3.93 -1.19 5.58
N SER A 304 -4.47 -0.98 6.77
CA SER A 304 -3.96 0.01 7.72
C SER A 304 -3.23 -0.66 8.88
N HIS A 305 -2.13 -0.06 9.31
CA HIS A 305 -1.34 -0.56 10.43
C HIS A 305 -0.75 0.61 11.22
N THR A 306 -0.86 0.58 12.54
CA THR A 306 -0.27 1.61 13.41
C THR A 306 1.05 1.10 13.96
N ILE A 307 2.14 1.71 13.49
CA ILE A 307 3.50 1.38 13.91
C ILE A 307 3.60 1.58 15.42
N LYS A 308 4.19 0.63 16.14
CA LYS A 308 4.37 0.76 17.59
C LYS A 308 5.10 2.07 17.93
N PRO A 309 4.59 2.85 18.90
CA PRO A 309 5.29 4.02 19.37
C PRO A 309 6.62 3.62 20.03
N LEU A 310 7.60 4.53 20.00
CA LEU A 310 8.86 4.32 20.69
C LEU A 310 8.64 4.15 22.19
N PRO A 311 9.44 3.31 22.87
CA PRO A 311 9.41 3.21 24.32
C PRO A 311 9.73 4.56 24.97
N ALA A 312 9.30 4.72 26.21
CA ALA A 312 9.74 5.85 27.02
C ALA A 312 11.26 5.84 27.23
N GLU A 313 11.85 7.03 27.34
CA GLU A 313 13.30 7.21 27.52
C GLU A 313 13.73 6.97 28.96
N ASP A 314 12.90 7.38 29.92
CA ASP A 314 13.20 7.22 31.35
C ASP A 314 11.93 7.06 32.20
N LEU A 315 12.10 6.45 33.36
CA LEU A 315 11.06 6.19 34.35
C LEU A 315 11.60 6.53 35.74
N LYS A 316 11.04 7.59 36.34
CA LYS A 316 11.41 8.10 37.66
C LYS A 316 10.26 7.95 38.63
N ILE A 317 10.59 7.60 39.86
CA ILE A 317 9.65 7.51 40.98
C ILE A 317 10.16 8.46 42.04
N VAL A 318 9.36 9.46 42.40
CA VAL A 318 9.72 10.46 43.41
C VAL A 318 8.56 10.71 44.35
N PRO A 319 8.80 10.94 45.66
CA PRO A 319 7.75 11.33 46.58
C PRO A 319 7.26 12.75 46.28
N ASP A 320 5.94 12.92 46.20
CA ASP A 320 5.28 14.22 46.06
C ASP A 320 4.65 14.59 47.42
N PHE A 321 5.28 15.57 48.07
CA PHE A 321 4.92 15.98 49.44
C PHE A 321 3.62 16.79 49.49
N ASP A 322 3.24 17.44 48.38
CA ASP A 322 2.02 18.23 48.32
C ASP A 322 0.78 17.32 48.16
N LYS A 323 0.92 16.23 47.39
CA LYS A 323 -0.14 15.24 47.18
C LYS A 323 -0.11 14.06 48.15
N GLY A 324 0.97 13.88 48.90
CA GLY A 324 1.17 12.74 49.80
C GLY A 324 1.12 11.40 49.05
N LYS A 325 1.69 11.34 47.86
CA LYS A 325 1.75 10.16 46.98
C LYS A 325 3.11 10.08 46.28
N TYR A 326 3.41 8.95 45.66
CA TYR A 326 4.56 8.84 44.77
C TYR A 326 4.18 9.28 43.37
N ARG A 327 4.94 10.22 42.83
CA ARG A 327 4.88 10.68 41.45
C ARG A 327 5.73 9.77 40.59
N ILE A 328 5.09 9.04 39.70
CA ILE A 328 5.74 8.26 38.65
C ILE A 328 5.79 9.15 37.42
N GLU A 329 7.00 9.54 37.04
CA GLU A 329 7.27 10.43 35.92
C GLU A 329 7.97 9.64 34.82
N THR A 330 7.34 9.58 33.65
CA THR A 330 7.86 8.88 32.47
C THR A 330 8.27 9.92 31.43
N ILE A 331 9.56 9.96 31.09
CA ILE A 331 10.09 10.86 30.05
C ILE A 331 9.93 10.18 28.70
N LEU A 332 9.37 10.90 27.73
CA LEU A 332 8.98 10.37 26.43
C LEU A 332 9.87 10.96 25.32
N PRO A 333 10.06 10.20 24.24
CA PRO A 333 10.71 10.74 23.04
C PRO A 333 9.89 11.89 22.45
N SER A 334 10.56 12.76 21.71
CA SER A 334 9.94 13.97 21.18
C SER A 334 8.84 13.66 20.16
N LYS A 335 7.93 14.62 19.97
CA LYS A 335 6.80 14.48 19.03
C LYS A 335 7.24 14.27 17.57
N SER A 336 8.46 14.67 17.20
CA SER A 336 9.03 14.46 15.87
C SER A 336 9.56 13.04 15.67
N GLN A 337 9.95 12.36 16.75
CA GLN A 337 10.48 10.99 16.72
C GLN A 337 9.39 9.94 16.84
N SER A 338 8.35 10.18 17.65
CA SER A 338 7.26 9.24 17.84
C SER A 338 5.97 9.98 18.18
N LYS A 339 4.87 9.55 17.55
CA LYS A 339 3.54 9.95 18.00
C LYS A 339 3.13 9.13 19.22
N ILE A 340 2.81 9.80 20.31
CA ILE A 340 2.34 9.17 21.55
C ILE A 340 1.09 9.92 22.00
N ASP A 341 -0.02 9.20 22.17
CA ASP A 341 -1.28 9.77 22.64
C ASP A 341 -1.38 9.71 24.17
N LYS A 342 -0.92 8.61 24.79
CA LYS A 342 -1.02 8.32 26.23
C LYS A 342 0.11 7.41 26.71
N CYS A 343 0.27 7.28 28.02
CA CYS A 343 1.11 6.27 28.65
C CYS A 343 0.27 5.34 29.54
N LEU A 344 0.57 4.04 29.49
CA LEU A 344 0.05 3.05 30.43
C LEU A 344 1.13 2.77 31.48
N ILE A 345 0.86 3.15 32.73
CA ILE A 345 1.75 2.90 33.86
C ILE A 345 1.14 1.76 34.68
N THR A 346 1.91 0.69 34.88
CA THR A 346 1.49 -0.47 35.67
C THR A 346 2.45 -0.68 36.82
N VAL A 347 1.90 -0.77 38.04
CA VAL A 347 2.64 -1.09 39.26
C VAL A 347 2.16 -2.44 39.77
N SER A 348 3.10 -3.34 40.05
CA SER A 348 2.81 -4.64 40.64
C SER A 348 3.62 -4.84 41.92
N SER A 349 2.95 -5.26 42.99
CA SER A 349 3.59 -5.59 44.26
C SER A 349 4.06 -7.05 44.28
N GLU A 350 4.91 -7.42 45.25
CA GLU A 350 5.30 -8.82 45.48
C GLU A 350 4.11 -9.74 45.79
N LYS A 351 3.00 -9.19 46.30
CA LYS A 351 1.75 -9.91 46.54
C LYS A 351 0.88 -10.04 45.29
N LEU A 352 1.40 -9.66 44.12
CA LEU A 352 0.72 -9.65 42.83
C LEU A 352 -0.48 -8.69 42.76
N GLU A 353 -0.57 -7.73 43.68
CA GLU A 353 -1.54 -6.64 43.59
C GLU A 353 -1.10 -5.71 42.46
N LYS A 354 -2.01 -5.42 41.52
CA LYS A 354 -1.74 -4.60 40.35
C LYS A 354 -2.53 -3.31 40.39
N MET A 355 -1.85 -2.22 40.12
CA MET A 355 -2.42 -0.89 39.92
C MET A 355 -2.06 -0.43 38.52
N GLU A 356 -3.02 0.15 37.80
CA GLU A 356 -2.81 0.68 36.46
C GLU A 356 -3.37 2.09 36.37
N ASP A 357 -2.65 2.95 35.67
CA ASP A 357 -3.10 4.30 35.35
C ASP A 357 -2.78 4.62 33.88
N ILE A 358 -3.71 5.33 33.24
CA ILE A 358 -3.55 5.81 31.88
C ILE A 358 -3.37 7.32 31.93
N SER A 359 -2.12 7.74 31.83
CA SER A 359 -1.74 9.14 31.93
C SER A 359 -1.70 9.80 30.56
N LYS A 360 -2.12 11.08 30.50
CA LYS A 360 -2.01 11.90 29.29
C LYS A 360 -0.59 12.41 29.12
N VAL A 361 -0.22 12.71 27.88
CA VAL A 361 1.06 13.33 27.55
C VAL A 361 1.01 14.83 27.89
N GLU A 362 2.00 15.28 28.65
CA GLU A 362 2.23 16.68 29.04
C GLU A 362 3.55 17.18 28.46
N GLU A 363 3.59 18.42 27.99
CA GLU A 363 4.84 19.06 27.57
C GLU A 363 5.55 19.68 28.79
N PHE A 364 6.87 19.51 28.85
CA PHE A 364 7.73 20.15 29.84
C PHE A 364 9.05 20.52 29.16
N ASP A 365 9.58 21.72 29.37
CA ASP A 365 10.89 22.13 28.83
C ASP A 365 11.01 22.04 27.29
N ASN A 366 10.49 23.06 26.59
CA ASN A 366 10.61 23.30 25.13
C ASN A 366 10.88 22.04 24.28
N GLU A 367 9.80 21.29 23.97
CA GLU A 367 9.75 20.07 23.14
C GLU A 367 9.93 18.72 23.84
N LYS A 368 10.30 18.65 25.13
CA LYS A 368 10.22 17.38 25.86
C LYS A 368 8.79 17.11 26.32
N VAL A 369 8.45 15.84 26.35
CA VAL A 369 7.12 15.34 26.72
C VAL A 369 7.23 14.28 27.79
N ARG A 370 6.27 14.25 28.70
CA ARG A 370 6.21 13.29 29.80
C ARG A 370 4.80 12.82 30.08
N CYS A 371 4.71 11.74 30.83
CA CYS A 371 3.49 11.32 31.50
C CYS A 371 3.73 11.33 33.01
N ILE A 372 2.72 11.76 33.77
CA ILE A 372 2.76 11.76 35.24
C ILE A 372 1.58 10.96 35.78
N SER A 373 1.87 10.06 36.72
CA SER A 373 0.88 9.38 37.54
C SER A 373 1.20 9.54 39.02
N TYR A 374 0.15 9.56 39.86
CA TYR A 374 0.27 9.69 41.31
C TYR A 374 -0.30 8.46 42.00
N MET A 375 0.58 7.61 42.52
CA MET A 375 0.21 6.33 43.12
C MET A 375 0.56 6.28 44.61
N ALA A 376 -0.29 5.60 45.38
CA ALA A 376 -0.02 5.32 46.78
C ALA A 376 0.86 4.07 46.84
N LEU A 377 2.16 4.27 47.06
CA LEU A 377 3.14 3.19 47.20
C LEU A 377 3.62 3.15 48.65
N THR A 378 3.89 1.96 49.15
CA THR A 378 4.41 1.78 50.51
C THR A 378 5.94 1.91 50.52
N PRO A 379 6.51 2.87 51.26
CA PRO A 379 7.95 3.01 51.41
C PRO A 379 8.57 1.73 52.00
N GLY A 380 9.71 1.32 51.46
CA GLY A 380 10.42 0.11 51.85
C GLY A 380 9.90 -1.19 51.22
N GLN A 381 8.71 -1.17 50.61
CA GLN A 381 8.18 -2.32 49.87
C GLN A 381 8.73 -2.33 48.44
N ARG A 382 8.96 -3.54 47.90
CA ARG A 382 9.40 -3.76 46.53
C ARG A 382 8.23 -3.80 45.55
N TYR A 383 8.41 -3.12 44.42
CA TYR A 383 7.46 -3.05 43.33
C TYR A 383 8.17 -3.30 41.99
N GLU A 384 7.45 -3.89 41.05
CA GLU A 384 7.79 -3.83 39.63
C GLU A 384 6.88 -2.80 38.96
N ILE A 385 7.49 -1.70 38.52
CA ILE A 385 6.83 -0.54 37.93
C ILE A 385 7.22 -0.50 36.46
N SER A 386 6.23 -0.49 35.58
CA SER A 386 6.42 -0.43 34.14
C SER A 386 5.65 0.73 33.51
N ALA A 387 6.19 1.25 32.42
CA ALA A 387 5.55 2.27 31.59
C ALA A 387 5.61 1.84 30.13
N ALA A 388 4.47 1.96 29.44
CA ALA A 388 4.33 1.70 28.02
C ALA A 388 3.76 2.93 27.32
N THR A 389 4.31 3.30 26.18
CA THR A 389 3.74 4.36 25.33
C THR A 389 2.59 3.79 24.51
N GLN A 390 1.58 4.61 24.22
CA GLN A 390 0.41 4.18 23.44
C GLN A 390 0.04 5.24 22.40
N SER A 391 -0.24 4.77 21.19
CA SER A 391 -0.81 5.59 20.10
C SER A 391 -1.97 4.84 19.46
N GLY A 392 -3.17 5.41 19.54
CA GLY A 392 -4.41 4.71 19.22
C GLY A 392 -4.55 3.42 20.02
N GLN A 393 -4.60 2.29 19.31
CA GLN A 393 -4.65 0.95 19.91
C GLN A 393 -3.27 0.26 19.98
N SER A 394 -2.24 0.86 19.38
CA SER A 394 -0.88 0.30 19.36
C SER A 394 -0.16 0.66 20.65
N VAL A 395 0.36 -0.36 21.34
CA VAL A 395 1.13 -0.22 22.59
C VAL A 395 2.59 -0.52 22.28
N GLY A 396 3.46 0.42 22.65
CA GLY A 396 4.90 0.34 22.49
C GLY A 396 5.54 -0.63 23.48
N THR A 397 6.84 -0.83 23.32
CA THR A 397 7.62 -1.67 24.22
C THR A 397 7.62 -1.08 25.63
N LYS A 398 7.44 -1.94 26.64
CA LYS A 398 7.42 -1.53 28.05
C LYS A 398 8.85 -1.32 28.55
N ILE A 399 9.08 -0.21 29.26
CA ILE A 399 10.23 -0.07 30.15
C ILE A 399 9.79 -0.40 31.57
N PHE A 400 10.67 -0.99 32.38
CA PHE A 400 10.33 -1.34 33.76
C PHE A 400 11.51 -1.18 34.72
N ARG A 401 11.16 -1.04 36.01
CA ARG A 401 12.07 -0.96 37.15
C ARG A 401 11.53 -1.88 38.23
N SER A 402 12.38 -2.77 38.75
CA SER A 402 12.08 -3.55 39.96
C SER A 402 12.94 -3.01 41.10
N LEU A 403 12.31 -2.32 42.05
CA LEU A 403 13.00 -1.67 43.15
C LEU A 403 12.13 -1.59 44.41
N ALA A 404 12.79 -1.43 45.56
CA ALA A 404 12.12 -1.04 46.78
C ALA A 404 12.01 0.47 46.84
N VAL A 405 10.80 0.97 47.04
CA VAL A 405 10.51 2.41 47.00
C VAL A 405 11.15 3.09 48.20
N ASP A 406 11.94 4.13 47.97
CA ASP A 406 12.65 4.83 49.02
C ASP A 406 11.71 5.72 49.85
N PRO A 407 12.00 5.90 51.15
CA PRO A 407 11.23 6.82 51.97
C PRO A 407 11.49 8.26 51.53
N GLY A 408 10.46 9.09 51.58
CA GLY A 408 10.59 10.51 51.29
C GLY A 408 11.40 11.25 52.35
N PHE A 409 12.17 12.24 51.90
CA PHE A 409 12.76 13.25 52.76
C PHE A 409 12.64 14.64 52.13
N ASN A 410 12.10 15.60 52.89
CA ASN A 410 12.11 17.01 52.54
C ASN A 410 12.03 17.87 53.82
N MET A 411 13.14 18.51 54.17
CA MET A 411 13.27 19.30 55.40
C MET A 411 12.20 20.40 55.51
N LYS A 412 11.90 21.09 54.39
CA LYS A 412 10.91 22.18 54.36
C LYS A 412 9.49 21.65 54.49
N ALA A 413 9.15 20.56 53.80
CA ALA A 413 7.84 19.93 53.90
C ALA A 413 7.57 19.40 55.32
N PHE A 414 8.63 18.96 56.01
CA PHE A 414 8.58 18.54 57.41
C PHE A 414 8.61 19.72 58.40
N GLY A 415 8.80 20.95 57.94
CA GLY A 415 8.88 22.14 58.79
C GLY A 415 10.02 22.08 59.82
N LEU A 416 11.07 21.31 59.54
CA LEU A 416 12.18 21.09 60.47
C LEU A 416 13.01 22.36 60.61
N ILE A 417 13.34 22.71 61.86
CA ILE A 417 14.18 23.87 62.18
C ILE A 417 15.49 23.36 62.78
N LEU A 418 16.60 23.76 62.17
CA LEU A 418 17.95 23.44 62.66
C LEU A 418 18.58 24.70 63.23
N ALA A 419 18.98 24.67 64.50
CA ALA A 419 19.61 25.78 65.20
C ALA A 419 20.88 25.33 65.93
N GLU A 420 21.89 26.20 65.97
CA GLU A 420 23.11 25.99 66.78
C GLU A 420 23.21 27.08 67.84
N ASN A 421 23.57 26.68 69.06
CA ASN A 421 23.88 27.59 70.15
C ASN A 421 24.98 27.00 71.04
N LYS A 422 26.10 27.71 71.16
CA LYS A 422 27.16 27.39 72.14
C LYS A 422 27.77 25.98 72.01
N GLY A 423 27.84 25.43 70.80
CA GLY A 423 28.35 24.07 70.54
C GLY A 423 27.30 22.97 70.73
N ILE A 424 26.02 23.35 70.74
CA ILE A 424 24.88 22.45 70.79
C ILE A 424 24.05 22.67 69.52
N LEU A 425 23.87 21.61 68.74
CA LEU A 425 23.02 21.59 67.57
C LEU A 425 21.65 21.03 67.96
N ARG A 426 20.57 21.75 67.68
CA ARG A 426 19.20 21.34 67.96
C ARG A 426 18.39 21.25 66.66
N LEU A 427 17.72 20.13 66.48
CA LEU A 427 16.72 19.91 65.43
C LEU A 427 15.33 19.89 66.07
N GLU A 428 14.45 20.78 65.65
CA GLU A 428 13.10 20.94 66.21
C GLU A 428 12.03 20.57 65.18
N TRP A 429 11.03 19.81 65.63
CA TRP A 429 9.78 19.62 64.91
C TRP A 429 8.87 20.86 65.08
N PRO A 430 7.93 21.12 64.14
CA PRO A 430 7.03 22.27 64.26
C PRO A 430 6.23 22.25 65.57
N PRO A 431 6.14 23.38 66.30
CA PRO A 431 5.48 23.43 67.61
C PRO A 431 3.95 23.41 67.54
N SER A 432 3.36 23.61 66.36
CA SER A 432 1.90 23.63 66.17
C SER A 432 1.33 22.22 66.05
N GLU A 433 0.34 21.90 66.89
CA GLU A 433 -0.39 20.61 66.83
C GLU A 433 -0.97 20.34 65.43
N VAL A 434 -1.51 21.37 64.77
CA VAL A 434 -2.07 21.26 63.42
C VAL A 434 -0.98 20.91 62.40
N SER A 435 0.21 21.52 62.51
CA SER A 435 1.35 21.20 61.65
C SER A 435 1.85 19.78 61.90
N MET A 436 1.89 19.34 63.15
CA MET A 436 2.31 17.97 63.50
C MET A 436 1.33 16.91 63.01
N LEU A 437 0.02 17.16 63.06
CA LEU A 437 -0.98 16.24 62.47
C LEU A 437 -0.79 16.09 60.95
N LYS A 438 -0.55 17.20 60.24
CA LYS A 438 -0.24 17.18 58.81
C LYS A 438 1.03 16.38 58.52
N ILE A 439 2.08 16.56 59.31
CA ILE A 439 3.34 15.83 59.16
C ILE A 439 3.15 14.34 59.45
N LYS A 440 2.42 13.96 60.50
CA LYS A 440 2.14 12.55 60.79
C LYS A 440 1.38 11.86 59.66
N ASP A 441 0.38 12.51 59.09
CA ASP A 441 -0.35 12.00 57.93
C ASP A 441 0.56 11.86 56.70
N LEU A 442 1.38 12.88 56.41
CA LEU A 442 2.34 12.85 55.31
C LEU A 442 3.40 11.75 55.51
N TRP A 443 3.92 11.64 56.75
CA TRP A 443 4.90 10.65 57.15
C TRP A 443 4.36 9.24 56.92
N ALA A 444 3.12 8.97 57.32
CA ALA A 444 2.48 7.68 57.11
C ALA A 444 2.38 7.30 55.61
N LYS A 445 2.13 8.28 54.73
CA LYS A 445 1.88 8.05 53.30
C LYS A 445 3.15 7.90 52.45
N ILE A 446 4.17 8.72 52.68
CA ILE A 446 5.35 8.81 51.79
C ILE A 446 6.69 8.56 52.48
N VAL A 447 6.73 8.39 53.81
CA VAL A 447 7.95 8.10 54.57
C VAL A 447 7.88 6.72 55.23
N GLY A 448 6.71 6.34 55.75
CA GLY A 448 6.43 5.09 56.42
C GLY A 448 6.43 5.27 57.94
N ASN A 449 5.40 4.73 58.63
CA ASN A 449 5.24 4.91 60.07
C ASN A 449 6.40 4.35 60.92
N ALA A 450 7.09 3.31 60.43
CA ALA A 450 8.22 2.69 61.11
C ALA A 450 9.59 3.31 60.73
N THR A 451 9.59 4.29 59.83
CA THR A 451 10.80 4.95 59.33
C THR A 451 11.28 5.99 60.34
N GLN A 452 12.60 6.11 60.51
CA GLN A 452 13.24 7.12 61.36
C GLN A 452 13.89 8.21 60.51
N LEU A 453 13.92 9.45 61.02
CA LEU A 453 14.77 10.53 60.55
C LEU A 453 16.13 10.42 61.24
N HIS A 454 17.19 10.31 60.45
CA HIS A 454 18.57 10.27 60.94
C HIS A 454 19.18 11.66 60.78
N LEU A 455 19.75 12.20 61.85
CA LEU A 455 20.60 13.38 61.85
C LEU A 455 22.03 12.93 62.14
N LYS A 456 22.92 13.08 61.15
CA LYS A 456 24.32 12.73 61.24
C LYS A 456 25.18 13.99 61.21
N VAL A 457 26.12 14.09 62.15
CA VAL A 457 27.03 15.23 62.30
C VAL A 457 28.46 14.71 62.23
N ASP A 458 29.09 14.91 61.08
CA ASP A 458 30.47 14.50 60.82
C ASP A 458 31.40 15.71 60.96
N PRO A 459 32.55 15.61 61.65
CA PRO A 459 33.51 16.70 61.66
C PRO A 459 34.10 16.91 60.25
N HIS A 460 34.21 18.17 59.81
CA HIS A 460 34.74 18.54 58.49
C HIS A 460 36.11 19.21 58.59
N ILE A 461 37.10 18.63 57.91
CA ILE A 461 38.45 19.16 57.78
C ILE A 461 38.60 19.75 56.37
N TYR A 462 38.98 21.02 56.27
CA TYR A 462 39.47 21.57 55.01
C TYR A 462 40.83 20.95 54.71
N PRO A 463 41.09 20.44 53.49
CA PRO A 463 42.44 20.06 53.11
C PRO A 463 43.30 21.34 53.15
N THR A 464 44.11 21.47 54.18
CA THR A 464 45.13 22.52 54.23
C THR A 464 46.13 22.22 53.15
N SER A 465 46.46 23.21 52.31
CA SER A 465 47.61 23.15 51.42
C SER A 465 48.85 22.98 52.30
N ALA A 466 49.30 21.73 52.45
CA ALA A 466 50.39 21.41 53.35
C ALA A 466 51.70 22.03 52.84
N SER A 467 52.31 22.87 53.67
CA SER A 467 53.72 22.69 54.00
C SER A 467 53.80 22.97 55.49
N THR A 468 53.77 21.92 56.31
CA THR A 468 55.01 21.44 56.90
C THR A 468 54.78 20.07 57.54
N SER A 469 55.81 19.24 57.41
CA SER A 469 55.94 17.89 57.91
C SER A 469 55.58 17.74 59.39
N SER A 470 54.67 16.83 59.70
CA SER A 470 54.82 16.00 60.89
C SER A 470 54.35 14.59 60.58
N LEU A 471 55.19 13.61 60.88
CA LEU A 471 55.01 12.17 60.64
C LEU A 471 54.05 11.51 61.65
N ILE A 472 53.06 12.26 62.14
CA ILE A 472 51.88 11.74 62.84
C ILE A 472 50.70 12.01 61.91
N GLY A 473 50.34 10.98 61.17
CA GLY A 473 49.69 11.09 59.87
C GLY A 473 48.30 11.71 59.86
N GLN A 474 47.97 12.30 58.72
CA GLN A 474 46.58 12.52 58.27
C GLN A 474 45.69 11.30 58.56
N ALA A 475 46.22 10.08 58.42
CA ALA A 475 45.54 8.83 58.75
C ALA A 475 45.21 8.66 60.25
N GLY A 476 46.03 9.19 61.17
CA GLY A 476 45.78 9.15 62.63
C GLY A 476 44.75 10.18 63.08
N LEU A 477 44.74 11.37 62.46
CA LEU A 477 43.71 12.39 62.67
C LEU A 477 42.35 11.94 62.13
N GLU A 478 42.32 11.31 60.94
CA GLU A 478 41.11 10.74 60.36
C GLU A 478 40.56 9.58 61.21
N ALA A 479 41.43 8.74 61.78
CA ALA A 479 41.03 7.63 62.66
C ALA A 479 40.47 8.12 64.02
N GLN A 480 41.09 9.11 64.68
CA GLN A 480 40.58 9.69 65.93
C GLN A 480 39.27 10.49 65.76
N MET A 481 39.02 11.05 64.57
CA MET A 481 37.82 11.86 64.31
C MET A 481 36.62 11.04 63.82
N LYS A 482 36.83 9.79 63.38
CA LYS A 482 35.75 8.86 63.07
C LYS A 482 34.92 8.49 64.31
N ASP A 483 35.55 8.48 65.49
CA ASP A 483 34.90 8.31 66.80
C ASP A 483 34.14 9.57 67.27
N SER A 484 34.28 10.70 66.57
CA SER A 484 33.57 11.95 66.87
C SER A 484 32.29 12.13 66.04
N VAL A 485 31.96 11.16 65.16
CA VAL A 485 30.71 11.16 64.42
C VAL A 485 29.54 11.00 65.40
N ARG A 486 28.63 11.96 65.38
CA ARG A 486 27.39 11.89 66.18
C ARG A 486 26.23 11.57 65.25
N GLN A 487 25.41 10.62 65.66
CA GLN A 487 24.18 10.27 64.96
C GLN A 487 23.05 10.16 65.97
N VAL A 488 21.92 10.77 65.64
CA VAL A 488 20.69 10.74 66.45
C VAL A 488 19.49 10.49 65.54
N GLU A 489 18.47 9.86 66.10
CA GLU A 489 17.29 9.39 65.37
C GLU A 489 16.02 9.98 65.97
N THR A 490 15.04 10.32 65.14
CA THR A 490 13.77 10.88 65.59
C THR A 490 12.64 10.55 64.62
N SER A 491 11.39 10.72 65.06
CA SER A 491 10.22 10.62 64.20
C SER A 491 9.13 11.57 64.69
N PRO A 492 8.13 11.93 63.87
CA PRO A 492 7.00 12.75 64.30
C PRO A 492 6.18 12.13 65.45
N SER A 493 6.35 10.83 65.70
CA SER A 493 5.67 10.08 66.76
C SER A 493 6.52 9.90 68.02
N ALA A 494 7.76 10.40 68.03
CA ALA A 494 8.61 10.37 69.21
C ALA A 494 8.01 11.22 70.35
N SER A 495 8.31 10.86 71.59
CA SER A 495 7.89 11.63 72.77
C SER A 495 8.54 13.01 72.84
N GLU A 496 9.74 13.15 72.26
CA GLU A 496 10.52 14.37 72.25
C GLU A 496 10.28 15.17 70.97
N THR A 497 9.97 16.46 71.10
CA THR A 497 9.72 17.37 69.97
C THR A 497 10.99 18.01 69.41
N SER A 498 12.14 17.81 70.08
CA SER A 498 13.44 18.28 69.64
C SER A 498 14.52 17.26 69.94
N VAL A 499 15.48 17.12 69.04
CA VAL A 499 16.68 16.30 69.26
C VAL A 499 17.92 17.17 69.30
N ILE A 500 18.82 16.83 70.21
CA ILE A 500 20.01 17.62 70.51
C ILE A 500 21.26 16.79 70.23
N VAL A 501 22.21 17.38 69.50
CA VAL A 501 23.59 16.90 69.40
C VAL A 501 24.47 17.89 70.15
N ASP A 502 24.95 17.47 71.32
CA ASP A 502 25.74 18.28 72.22
C ASP A 502 27.25 17.96 72.12
N HIS A 503 28.05 18.65 72.94
CA HIS A 503 29.50 18.48 73.02
C HIS A 503 30.24 18.67 71.68
N LEU A 504 29.69 19.46 70.75
CA LEU A 504 30.37 19.80 69.51
C LEU A 504 31.46 20.84 69.80
N ARG A 505 32.67 20.60 69.28
CA ARG A 505 33.81 21.51 69.44
C ARG A 505 33.49 22.88 68.84
N ARG A 506 33.44 23.91 69.69
CA ARG A 506 33.26 25.32 69.29
C ARG A 506 34.35 25.74 68.31
N GLY A 507 33.97 26.55 67.32
CA GLY A 507 34.84 27.02 66.25
C GLY A 507 35.19 25.99 65.17
N ALA A 508 34.86 24.71 65.35
CA ALA A 508 35.09 23.66 64.35
C ALA A 508 33.93 23.58 63.33
N CYS A 509 34.25 23.10 62.12
CA CYS A 509 33.27 22.88 61.05
C CYS A 509 32.76 21.43 61.08
N TYR A 510 31.47 21.25 60.86
CA TYR A 510 30.82 19.95 60.74
C TYR A 510 30.00 19.88 59.47
N LYS A 511 29.96 18.70 58.85
CA LYS A 511 29.02 18.32 57.82
C LYS A 511 27.80 17.71 58.49
N ILE A 512 26.67 18.38 58.38
CA ILE A 512 25.38 17.94 58.91
C ILE A 512 24.62 17.29 57.76
N GLN A 513 24.15 16.06 57.98
CA GLN A 513 23.35 15.31 57.04
C GLN A 513 22.04 14.87 57.67
N MET A 514 20.93 15.01 56.94
CA MET A 514 19.64 14.43 57.35
C MET A 514 19.02 13.62 56.23
N TYR A 515 18.51 12.44 56.58
CA TYR A 515 17.89 11.49 55.65
C TYR A 515 16.95 10.56 56.42
N THR A 516 15.99 9.95 55.73
CA THR A 516 15.08 8.97 56.36
C THR A 516 15.52 7.55 56.07
N VAL A 517 15.33 6.64 57.03
CA VAL A 517 15.70 5.23 56.91
C VAL A 517 14.54 4.35 57.36
N THR A 518 14.08 3.49 56.47
CA THR A 518 13.01 2.53 56.77
C THR A 518 13.50 1.47 57.75
N SER A 519 12.58 0.74 58.40
CA SER A 519 12.92 -0.41 59.25
C SER A 519 13.70 -1.51 58.52
N SER A 520 13.58 -1.58 57.19
CA SER A 520 14.32 -2.50 56.32
C SER A 520 15.71 -1.99 55.92
N GLY A 521 16.12 -0.80 56.37
CA GLY A 521 17.42 -0.20 56.08
C GLY A 521 17.49 0.58 54.76
N ILE A 522 16.37 0.74 54.04
CA ILE A 522 16.32 1.56 52.81
C ILE A 522 16.39 3.04 53.19
N VAL A 523 17.36 3.75 52.61
CA VAL A 523 17.67 5.16 52.87
C VAL A 523 17.01 6.05 51.80
N SER A 524 16.52 7.22 52.19
CA SER A 524 15.98 8.20 51.25
C SER A 524 17.00 8.66 50.21
N THR A 525 16.58 8.78 48.95
CA THR A 525 17.43 9.35 47.89
C THR A 525 17.77 10.81 48.19
N ASN A 526 16.74 11.59 48.55
CA ASN A 526 16.91 12.98 48.97
C ASN A 526 17.51 13.03 50.37
N ARG A 527 18.45 13.95 50.57
CA ARG A 527 19.08 14.24 51.87
C ARG A 527 19.34 15.73 52.00
N PHE A 528 19.32 16.22 53.22
CA PHE A 528 19.80 17.56 53.53
C PHE A 528 21.29 17.46 53.84
N GLU A 529 22.10 18.33 53.25
CA GLU A 529 23.52 18.46 53.59
C GLU A 529 23.88 19.94 53.79
N GLN A 530 24.47 20.27 54.94
CA GLN A 530 24.97 21.61 55.23
C GLN A 530 26.29 21.54 55.97
N TYR A 531 27.25 22.38 55.58
CA TYR A 531 28.45 22.62 56.37
C TYR A 531 28.19 23.77 57.35
N LEU A 532 28.31 23.49 58.63
CA LEU A 532 28.08 24.48 59.68
C LEU A 532 29.32 24.59 60.57
N ARG A 533 29.82 25.82 60.73
CA ARG A 533 30.84 26.13 61.72
C ARG A 533 30.16 26.43 63.05
N MET A 534 30.54 25.70 64.10
CA MET A 534 30.02 25.94 65.44
C MET A 534 30.46 27.31 65.94
N SER A 535 29.61 27.94 66.76
CA SER A 535 29.91 29.19 67.46
C SER A 535 31.33 29.24 68.03
N ALA A 536 31.96 30.42 68.00
CA ALA A 536 33.35 30.59 68.43
C ALA A 536 33.54 30.18 69.90
N PRO A 537 34.73 29.65 70.27
CA PRO A 537 35.12 29.57 71.67
C PRO A 537 35.07 30.98 72.28
N ILE A 538 34.59 31.08 73.53
CA ILE A 538 34.61 32.35 74.28
C ILE A 538 36.05 32.61 74.72
#